data_AF-A0A381ZTX3-F1
#
_entry.id   AF-A0A381ZTX3-F1
#
_cell.length_a   1.000
_cell.length_b   1.000
_cell.length_c   1.000
_cell.angle_alpha   90.00
_cell.angle_beta   90.00
_cell.angle_gamma   90.00
#
_symmetry.space_group_name_H-M   'P 1'
#
loop_
_entity.id
_entity.type
_entity.pdbx_description
1 polymer ?
#
loop_
_entity_poly.entity_id
_entity_poly.type
_entity_poly.pdbx_seq_one_letter_code
_entity_poly.pdbx_strand_id
1 'polypeptide(L)'
;MWKKRLEVNMEVEAESIKKKNVKEFESLLKEDLKKRVLVENSIIEAKITEITPKWVQLDAGGKSDGLVSAGEFDNLSSLKVGDTVSVLLERMEDYRSGQLVLSRYKAILLKNWTKLVEAYKKEEIVTGIIKSRTRGGYLAIVMGSNCFLPGSAISDQPIKPDEVNKLFNIEQKMRVVSINEQRMNCIVSIKEVHMKDKQKQLQFILEKIKTGDILENCCTVQAMNEWGCWITISIDDANTVSMCHITQLSYERLKKPSDILSVGQKIPKIKVLDIDETINPPRISLSLKAIMPDPFDGIEKRYVLGKTYSAKVVRILSYGAFLELEPKIQCLLHQSQMDFFNKNIDPNKKVNLGQQIEVRILKIQDRKISVTLLTEENPFETFLKKFSEGDIVKCEVTDILDFAIMLKIEGSEIPAGIC
;
A
#
# COMPACT_ATOMS: atom_id res chain seq x y z
N MET A 1 39.06 -55.19 82.84
CA MET A 1 38.37 -55.78 81.66
C MET A 1 37.28 -54.88 81.09
N TRP A 2 36.45 -54.21 81.90
CA TRP A 2 35.36 -53.35 81.42
C TRP A 2 35.81 -52.03 80.77
N LYS A 3 36.80 -51.33 81.34
CA LYS A 3 37.38 -50.09 80.74
C LYS A 3 37.92 -50.30 79.32
N LYS A 4 38.71 -51.37 79.13
CA LYS A 4 39.31 -51.74 77.83
C LYS A 4 38.25 -52.10 76.77
N ARG A 5 37.07 -52.57 77.18
CA ARG A 5 35.95 -52.92 76.29
C ARG A 5 35.10 -51.70 75.92
N LEU A 6 34.99 -50.73 76.84
CA LEU A 6 34.39 -49.42 76.60
C LEU A 6 35.26 -48.53 75.69
N GLU A 7 36.58 -48.52 75.88
CA GLU A 7 37.53 -47.83 75.00
C GLU A 7 37.47 -48.39 73.57
N VAL A 8 37.52 -49.72 73.41
CA VAL A 8 37.40 -50.36 72.09
C VAL A 8 36.03 -50.10 71.45
N ASN A 9 34.93 -50.14 72.22
CA ASN A 9 33.60 -49.83 71.67
C ASN A 9 33.47 -48.33 71.30
N MET A 10 34.01 -47.41 72.09
CA MET A 10 34.04 -45.98 71.76
C MET A 10 34.95 -45.67 70.57
N GLU A 11 36.08 -46.36 70.42
CA GLU A 11 36.96 -46.24 69.25
C GLU A 11 36.28 -46.78 67.99
N VAL A 12 35.62 -47.94 68.07
CA VAL A 12 34.87 -48.53 66.94
C VAL A 12 33.66 -47.65 66.57
N GLU A 13 32.94 -47.09 67.54
CA GLU A 13 31.86 -46.13 67.27
C GLU A 13 32.40 -44.83 66.67
N ALA A 14 33.50 -44.28 67.18
CA ALA A 14 34.14 -43.08 66.63
C ALA A 14 34.70 -43.30 65.21
N GLU A 15 35.27 -44.46 64.92
CA GLU A 15 35.69 -44.84 63.56
C GLU A 15 34.50 -45.05 62.62
N SER A 16 33.40 -45.60 63.11
CA SER A 16 32.17 -45.78 62.34
C SER A 16 31.49 -44.45 61.99
N ILE A 17 31.47 -43.50 62.94
CA ILE A 17 30.95 -42.14 62.77
C ILE A 17 31.86 -41.36 61.81
N LYS A 18 33.19 -41.48 61.94
CA LYS A 18 34.15 -40.91 60.97
C LYS A 18 33.93 -41.48 59.57
N LYS A 19 33.77 -42.80 59.41
CA LYS A 19 33.50 -43.43 58.10
C LYS A 19 32.15 -43.01 57.51
N LYS A 20 31.11 -42.86 58.33
CA LYS A 20 29.79 -42.40 57.88
C LYS A 20 29.85 -40.95 57.41
N ASN A 21 30.50 -40.07 58.16
CA ASN A 21 30.71 -38.68 57.79
C ASN A 21 31.57 -38.53 56.51
N VAL A 22 32.59 -39.38 56.34
CA VAL A 22 33.41 -39.40 55.10
C VAL A 22 32.58 -39.83 53.90
N LYS A 23 31.71 -40.84 54.03
CA LYS A 23 30.81 -41.26 52.94
C LYS A 23 29.76 -40.21 52.62
N GLU A 24 29.22 -39.55 53.64
CA GLU A 24 28.25 -38.46 53.49
C GLU A 24 28.89 -37.25 52.80
N PHE A 25 30.11 -36.87 53.22
CA PHE A 25 30.92 -35.86 52.56
C PHE A 25 31.25 -36.25 51.11
N GLU A 26 31.62 -37.50 50.85
CA GLU A 26 31.89 -38.01 49.51
C GLU A 26 30.64 -37.95 48.62
N SER A 27 29.46 -38.25 49.15
CA SER A 27 28.20 -38.11 48.41
C SER A 27 27.86 -36.66 48.10
N LEU A 28 27.99 -35.75 49.07
CA LEU A 28 27.74 -34.32 48.86
C LEU A 28 28.74 -33.71 47.88
N LEU A 29 30.01 -34.11 47.95
CA LEU A 29 31.05 -33.66 47.04
C LEU A 29 30.85 -34.22 45.63
N LYS A 30 30.39 -35.47 45.48
CA LYS A 30 30.01 -36.04 44.18
C LYS A 30 28.78 -35.35 43.58
N GLU A 31 27.81 -34.97 44.40
CA GLU A 31 26.65 -34.19 43.95
C GLU A 31 27.06 -32.77 43.53
N ASP A 32 27.97 -32.13 44.25
CA ASP A 32 28.50 -30.81 43.89
C ASP A 32 29.34 -30.86 42.60
N LEU A 33 30.24 -31.85 42.48
CA LEU A 33 31.05 -32.05 41.27
C LEU A 33 30.20 -32.37 40.03
N LYS A 34 29.08 -33.09 40.20
CA LYS A 34 28.11 -33.32 39.10
C LYS A 34 27.46 -32.03 38.61
N LYS A 35 27.34 -31.00 39.45
CA LYS A 35 26.79 -29.68 39.05
C LYS A 35 27.82 -28.83 38.31
N ARG A 36 29.13 -29.11 38.46
CA ARG A 36 30.23 -28.36 37.83
C ARG A 36 30.68 -28.91 36.47
N VAL A 37 29.75 -29.43 35.67
CA VAL A 37 30.08 -29.87 34.30
C VAL A 37 30.13 -28.65 33.41
N LEU A 38 31.35 -28.15 33.19
CA LEU A 38 31.61 -27.09 32.23
C LEU A 38 31.61 -27.69 30.82
N VAL A 39 30.88 -27.05 29.91
CA VAL A 39 30.83 -27.42 28.49
C VAL A 39 31.47 -26.31 27.68
N GLU A 40 32.43 -26.64 26.82
CA GLU A 40 33.07 -25.66 25.94
C GLU A 40 32.05 -25.03 24.98
N ASN A 41 32.25 -23.75 24.64
CA ASN A 41 31.34 -22.90 23.87
C ASN A 41 29.95 -22.66 24.49
N SER A 42 29.81 -22.84 25.81
CA SER A 42 28.59 -22.47 26.53
C SER A 42 28.71 -21.10 27.22
N ILE A 43 27.58 -20.41 27.36
CA ILE A 43 27.50 -19.17 28.14
C ILE A 43 27.32 -19.56 29.61
N ILE A 44 28.23 -19.08 30.46
CA ILE A 44 28.29 -19.40 31.89
C ILE A 44 28.24 -18.08 32.67
N GLU A 45 27.62 -18.10 33.84
CA GLU A 45 27.67 -17.00 34.79
C GLU A 45 28.93 -17.13 35.66
N ALA A 46 29.82 -16.15 35.57
CA ALA A 46 31.05 -16.11 36.33
C ALA A 46 31.03 -14.94 37.32
N LYS A 47 31.62 -15.13 38.49
CA LYS A 47 31.69 -14.12 39.55
C LYS A 47 33.02 -13.38 39.48
N ILE A 48 32.98 -12.05 39.59
CA ILE A 48 34.20 -11.24 39.59
C ILE A 48 34.95 -11.43 40.91
N THR A 49 36.18 -11.94 40.84
CA THR A 49 37.06 -12.11 42.01
C THR A 49 38.00 -10.91 42.17
N GLU A 50 38.56 -10.41 41.07
CA GLU A 50 39.48 -9.28 41.09
C GLU A 50 39.32 -8.41 39.83
N ILE A 51 39.46 -7.09 40.00
CA ILE A 51 39.40 -6.12 38.91
C ILE A 51 40.75 -5.38 38.86
N THR A 52 41.49 -5.56 37.76
CA THR A 52 42.70 -4.78 37.48
C THR A 52 42.49 -3.90 36.24
N PRO A 53 43.32 -2.86 36.01
CA PRO A 53 43.19 -1.97 34.85
C PRO A 53 43.38 -2.67 33.50
N LYS A 54 44.01 -3.85 33.48
CA LYS A 54 44.30 -4.62 32.25
C LYS A 54 43.40 -5.84 32.10
N TRP A 55 43.07 -6.53 33.19
CA TRP A 55 42.32 -7.78 33.18
C TRP A 55 41.31 -7.83 34.34
N VAL A 56 40.21 -8.52 34.13
CA VAL A 56 39.22 -8.85 35.15
C VAL A 56 39.28 -10.36 35.37
N GLN A 57 39.50 -10.77 36.62
CA GLN A 57 39.56 -12.16 37.01
C GLN A 57 38.15 -12.63 37.40
N LEU A 58 37.75 -13.77 36.83
CA LEU A 58 36.41 -14.32 36.96
C LEU A 58 36.47 -15.79 37.39
N ASP A 59 35.69 -16.13 38.41
CA ASP A 59 35.43 -17.50 38.82
C ASP A 59 34.18 -18.04 38.10
N ALA A 60 34.39 -19.00 37.21
CA ALA A 60 33.32 -19.69 36.46
C ALA A 60 33.03 -21.11 36.99
N GLY A 61 33.50 -21.46 38.19
CA GLY A 61 33.31 -22.78 38.81
C GLY A 61 34.23 -23.88 38.25
N GLY A 62 35.30 -23.49 37.56
CA GLY A 62 36.33 -24.39 37.03
C GLY A 62 37.45 -24.71 38.02
N LYS A 63 38.52 -25.37 37.54
CA LYS A 63 39.72 -25.66 38.35
C LYS A 63 40.60 -24.43 38.57
N SER A 64 40.56 -23.49 37.63
CA SER A 64 41.33 -22.25 37.63
C SER A 64 40.40 -21.09 37.31
N ASP A 65 40.76 -19.89 37.76
CA ASP A 65 40.06 -18.66 37.40
C ASP A 65 40.34 -18.28 35.93
N GLY A 66 39.39 -17.61 35.30
CA GLY A 66 39.57 -17.07 33.95
C GLY A 66 39.94 -15.59 33.98
N LEU A 67 40.76 -15.17 33.00
CA LEU A 67 41.13 -13.77 32.79
C LEU A 67 40.42 -13.23 31.55
N VAL A 68 39.68 -12.13 31.72
CA VAL A 68 39.04 -11.40 30.63
C VAL A 68 39.70 -10.02 30.50
N SER A 69 39.99 -9.58 29.28
CA SER A 69 40.55 -8.25 29.05
C SER A 69 39.60 -7.15 29.53
N ALA A 70 40.14 -6.13 30.20
CA ALA A 70 39.37 -4.96 30.64
C ALA A 70 38.67 -4.25 29.46
N GLY A 71 39.23 -4.32 28.25
CA GLY A 71 38.63 -3.72 27.05
C GLY A 71 37.32 -4.37 26.59
N GLU A 72 36.94 -5.54 27.12
CA GLU A 72 35.65 -6.17 26.83
C GLU A 72 34.49 -5.64 27.68
N PHE A 73 34.76 -4.75 28.62
CA PHE A 73 33.77 -4.15 29.51
C PHE A 73 33.56 -2.68 29.14
N ASP A 74 32.30 -2.30 28.89
CA ASP A 74 31.95 -0.94 28.46
C ASP A 74 32.32 0.12 29.53
N ASN A 75 32.16 -0.22 30.81
CA ASN A 75 32.52 0.65 31.94
C ASN A 75 33.14 -0.16 33.08
N LEU A 76 34.45 -0.01 33.29
CA LEU A 76 35.15 -0.64 34.42
C LEU A 76 34.66 -0.12 35.78
N SER A 77 34.29 1.16 35.85
CA SER A 77 33.88 1.83 37.09
C SER A 77 32.55 1.35 37.66
N SER A 78 31.70 0.73 36.83
CA SER A 78 30.41 0.18 37.26
C SER A 78 30.49 -1.23 37.85
N LEU A 79 31.63 -1.92 37.70
CA LEU A 79 31.80 -3.30 38.15
C LEU A 79 32.33 -3.33 39.58
N LYS A 80 31.72 -4.16 40.42
CA LYS A 80 32.20 -4.42 41.77
C LYS A 80 32.71 -5.86 41.89
N VAL A 81 33.71 -6.05 42.73
CA VAL A 81 34.16 -7.39 43.12
C VAL A 81 32.98 -8.13 43.76
N GLY A 82 32.69 -9.31 43.25
CA GLY A 82 31.56 -10.14 43.65
C GLY A 82 30.34 -10.10 42.73
N ASP A 83 30.30 -9.21 41.73
CA ASP A 83 29.21 -9.18 40.74
C ASP A 83 29.26 -10.42 39.83
N THR A 84 28.09 -10.87 39.35
CA THR A 84 27.97 -11.97 38.39
C THR A 84 27.84 -11.44 36.97
N VAL A 85 28.58 -12.06 36.06
CA VAL A 85 28.66 -11.66 34.65
C VAL A 85 28.55 -12.86 33.73
N SER A 86 27.80 -12.72 32.63
CA SER A 86 27.71 -13.77 31.61
C SER A 86 28.94 -13.73 30.70
N VAL A 87 29.66 -14.84 30.62
CA VAL A 87 30.86 -15.02 29.79
C VAL A 87 30.77 -16.31 28.99
N LEU A 88 31.42 -16.34 27.84
CA LEU A 88 31.51 -17.52 26.99
C LEU A 88 32.77 -18.27 27.40
N LEU A 89 32.61 -19.56 27.76
CA LEU A 89 33.74 -20.45 27.95
C LEU A 89 34.23 -20.94 26.59
N GLU A 90 35.35 -20.39 26.10
CA GLU A 90 35.90 -20.82 24.81
C GLU A 90 36.62 -22.16 24.94
N ARG A 91 37.44 -22.28 25.98
CA ARG A 91 38.28 -23.46 26.24
C ARG A 91 38.45 -23.64 27.73
N MET A 92 38.51 -24.90 28.16
CA MET A 92 38.74 -25.21 29.57
C MET A 92 40.15 -24.84 30.05
N GLU A 93 41.16 -24.96 29.19
CA GLU A 93 42.55 -24.64 29.56
C GLU A 93 43.28 -24.00 28.37
N ASP A 94 43.96 -22.90 28.64
CA ASP A 94 44.94 -22.31 27.72
C ASP A 94 46.23 -23.15 27.70
N TYR A 95 46.81 -23.34 26.51
CA TYR A 95 47.97 -24.22 26.28
C TYR A 95 49.24 -23.80 27.03
N ARG A 96 49.33 -22.55 27.49
CA ARG A 96 50.52 -22.00 28.16
C ARG A 96 50.36 -21.80 29.66
N SER A 97 49.16 -21.42 30.09
CA SER A 97 48.92 -20.91 31.45
C SER A 97 48.00 -21.81 32.29
N GLY A 98 47.28 -22.75 31.68
CA GLY A 98 46.30 -23.60 32.38
C GLY A 98 45.08 -22.84 32.92
N GLN A 99 44.86 -21.61 32.46
CA GLN A 99 43.73 -20.76 32.85
C GLN A 99 42.54 -20.97 31.92
N LEU A 100 41.34 -20.68 32.42
CA LEU A 100 40.12 -20.69 31.59
C LEU A 100 40.15 -19.54 30.58
N VAL A 101 39.88 -19.85 29.32
CA VAL A 101 39.73 -18.83 28.27
C VAL A 101 38.28 -18.40 28.21
N LEU A 102 38.01 -17.20 28.75
CA LEU A 102 36.68 -16.61 28.82
C LEU A 102 36.62 -15.37 27.91
N SER A 103 35.49 -15.18 27.25
CA SER A 103 35.20 -13.91 26.55
C SER A 103 33.81 -13.41 26.89
N ARG A 104 33.74 -12.18 27.39
CA ARG A 104 32.48 -11.46 27.63
C ARG A 104 31.91 -10.92 26.34
N TYR A 105 32.75 -10.34 25.48
CA TYR A 105 32.31 -9.74 24.23
C TYR A 105 31.56 -10.76 23.36
N LYS A 106 32.13 -11.97 23.21
CA LYS A 106 31.48 -13.06 22.46
C LYS A 106 30.19 -13.55 23.13
N ALA A 107 30.14 -13.58 24.47
CA ALA A 107 28.93 -13.94 25.21
C ALA A 107 27.77 -12.97 24.93
N ILE A 108 28.05 -11.66 24.93
CA ILE A 108 27.07 -10.63 24.59
C ILE A 108 26.58 -10.80 23.15
N LEU A 109 27.50 -11.05 22.22
CA LEU A 109 27.16 -11.24 20.80
C LEU A 109 26.25 -12.46 20.60
N LEU A 110 26.56 -13.60 21.21
CA LEU A 110 25.73 -14.81 21.18
C LEU A 110 24.36 -14.60 21.85
N LYS A 111 24.33 -13.92 22.99
CA LYS A 111 23.07 -13.62 23.70
C LYS A 111 22.19 -12.64 22.92
N ASN A 112 22.78 -11.69 22.22
CA ASN A 112 22.03 -10.80 21.35
C ASN A 112 21.57 -11.52 20.08
N TRP A 113 22.36 -12.46 19.57
CA TRP A 113 21.97 -13.31 18.44
C TRP A 113 20.76 -14.19 18.78
N THR A 114 20.72 -14.82 19.96
CA THR A 114 19.56 -15.60 20.39
C THR A 114 18.30 -14.73 20.50
N LYS A 115 18.42 -13.52 21.06
CA LYS A 115 17.33 -12.54 21.09
C LYS A 115 16.87 -12.15 19.68
N LEU A 116 17.79 -11.99 18.74
CA LEU A 116 17.49 -11.63 17.35
C LEU A 116 16.74 -12.77 16.63
N VAL A 117 17.12 -14.03 16.89
CA VAL A 117 16.39 -15.22 16.41
C VAL A 117 14.98 -15.30 17.00
N GLU A 118 14.82 -15.00 18.29
CA GLU A 118 13.50 -14.92 18.92
C GLU A 118 12.64 -13.79 18.33
N ALA A 119 13.22 -12.61 18.12
CA ALA A 119 12.54 -11.47 17.50
C ALA A 119 12.10 -11.76 16.07
N TYR A 120 12.90 -12.51 15.30
CA TYR A 120 12.51 -12.99 13.98
C TYR A 120 11.31 -13.94 14.02
N LYS A 121 11.32 -14.92 14.93
CA LYS A 121 10.19 -15.85 15.11
C LYS A 121 8.89 -15.15 15.52
N LYS A 122 8.99 -14.08 16.31
CA LYS A 122 7.85 -13.27 16.77
C LYS A 122 7.45 -12.15 15.80
N GLU A 123 8.18 -11.96 14.70
CA GLU A 123 8.06 -10.82 13.79
C GLU A 123 8.10 -9.44 14.49
N GLU A 124 8.88 -9.35 15.56
CA GLU A 124 8.97 -8.17 16.40
C GLU A 124 9.75 -7.04 15.73
N ILE A 125 9.44 -5.81 16.12
CA ILE A 125 10.16 -4.62 15.64
C ILE A 125 11.41 -4.46 16.52
N VAL A 126 12.57 -4.47 15.87
CA VAL A 126 13.88 -4.27 16.52
C VAL A 126 14.43 -2.90 16.18
N THR A 127 15.20 -2.31 17.08
CA THR A 127 15.91 -1.05 16.83
C THR A 127 17.33 -1.34 16.34
N GLY A 128 17.81 -0.52 15.41
CA GLY A 128 19.17 -0.63 14.90
C GLY A 128 19.61 0.63 14.18
N ILE A 129 20.89 0.68 13.84
CA ILE A 129 21.56 1.87 13.33
C ILE A 129 22.20 1.54 11.99
N ILE A 130 21.98 2.40 10.99
CA ILE A 130 22.66 2.28 9.69
C ILE A 130 24.06 2.88 9.82
N LYS A 131 25.11 2.08 9.60
CA LYS A 131 26.51 2.53 9.73
C LYS A 131 27.15 2.99 8.43
N SER A 132 27.03 2.20 7.37
CA SER A 132 27.76 2.46 6.12
C SER A 132 27.04 1.88 4.91
N ARG A 133 27.49 2.30 3.72
CA ARG A 133 26.97 1.83 2.42
C ARG A 133 27.85 0.70 1.86
N THR A 134 27.20 -0.32 1.32
CA THR A 134 27.83 -1.49 0.67
C THR A 134 27.37 -1.58 -0.80
N ARG A 135 28.03 -2.40 -1.64
CA ARG A 135 27.79 -2.51 -3.10
C ARG A 135 26.35 -2.79 -3.55
N GLY A 136 25.42 -3.18 -2.67
CA GLY A 136 24.00 -3.41 -2.98
C GLY A 136 23.01 -2.92 -1.92
N GLY A 137 23.46 -2.17 -0.92
CA GLY A 137 22.64 -1.80 0.23
C GLY A 137 23.45 -1.11 1.30
N TYR A 138 23.15 -1.42 2.55
CA TYR A 138 23.72 -0.77 3.72
C TYR A 138 24.04 -1.79 4.81
N LEU A 139 25.05 -1.49 5.62
CA LEU A 139 25.36 -2.23 6.83
C LEU A 139 24.59 -1.60 7.99
N ALA A 140 23.68 -2.35 8.60
CA ALA A 140 22.95 -1.95 9.79
C ALA A 140 23.44 -2.76 10.99
N ILE A 141 23.57 -2.13 12.16
CA ILE A 141 23.83 -2.85 13.41
C ILE A 141 22.53 -2.92 14.20
N VAL A 142 22.10 -4.14 14.51
CA VAL A 142 20.88 -4.42 15.27
C VAL A 142 21.27 -5.25 16.47
N MET A 143 20.97 -4.77 17.68
CA MET A 143 21.34 -5.45 18.93
C MET A 143 22.84 -5.83 18.99
N GLY A 144 23.74 -5.08 18.35
CA GLY A 144 25.16 -5.40 18.29
C GLY A 144 25.59 -6.43 17.24
N SER A 145 24.65 -7.02 16.48
CA SER A 145 24.94 -7.89 15.34
C SER A 145 24.97 -7.10 14.03
N ASN A 146 25.90 -7.46 13.13
CA ASN A 146 25.99 -6.87 11.80
C ASN A 146 24.93 -7.48 10.88
N CYS A 147 24.00 -6.66 10.41
CA CYS A 147 22.95 -7.03 9.46
C CYS A 147 23.11 -6.30 8.13
N PHE A 148 22.63 -6.92 7.07
CA PHE A 148 22.54 -6.32 5.74
C PHE A 148 21.15 -5.71 5.51
N LEU A 149 21.09 -4.45 5.11
CA LEU A 149 19.88 -3.74 4.74
C LEU A 149 19.91 -3.48 3.22
N PRO A 150 19.13 -4.20 2.40
CA PRO A 150 19.03 -3.95 0.97
C PRO A 150 18.56 -2.52 0.68
N GLY A 151 19.03 -1.93 -0.42
CA GLY A 151 18.62 -0.56 -0.78
C GLY A 151 17.10 -0.41 -1.03
N SER A 152 16.46 -1.45 -1.56
CA SER A 152 15.01 -1.52 -1.78
C SER A 152 14.18 -1.70 -0.49
N ALA A 153 14.82 -2.05 0.61
CA ALA A 153 14.21 -2.36 1.90
C ALA A 153 14.20 -1.15 2.87
N ILE A 154 14.69 0.02 2.44
CA ILE A 154 14.65 1.25 3.26
C ILE A 154 13.24 1.84 3.28
N SER A 155 12.60 1.89 2.13
CA SER A 155 11.37 2.64 1.94
C SER A 155 10.50 2.03 0.86
N ASP A 156 9.21 2.33 0.95
CA ASP A 156 8.23 1.92 -0.03
C ASP A 156 8.44 2.62 -1.38
N GLN A 157 8.78 3.90 -1.32
CA GLN A 157 9.13 4.72 -2.49
C GLN A 157 10.66 4.79 -2.67
N PRO A 158 11.16 4.89 -3.91
CA PRO A 158 12.58 5.07 -4.16
C PRO A 158 13.05 6.41 -3.59
N ILE A 159 13.93 6.36 -2.60
CA ILE A 159 14.53 7.54 -1.96
C ILE A 159 15.86 7.88 -2.65
N LYS A 160 16.14 9.19 -2.81
CA LYS A 160 17.41 9.66 -3.36
C LYS A 160 18.57 9.34 -2.39
N PRO A 161 19.78 9.04 -2.89
CA PRO A 161 20.92 8.70 -2.03
C PRO A 161 21.22 9.73 -0.93
N ASP A 162 21.02 11.03 -1.21
CA ASP A 162 21.29 12.11 -0.25
C ASP A 162 20.37 12.08 0.98
N GLU A 163 19.14 11.63 0.82
CA GLU A 163 18.20 11.48 1.95
C GLU A 163 18.52 10.26 2.79
N VAL A 164 19.00 9.18 2.17
CA VAL A 164 19.47 8.00 2.92
C VAL A 164 20.70 8.35 3.75
N ASN A 165 21.56 9.24 3.27
CA ASN A 165 22.74 9.66 4.03
C ASN A 165 22.36 10.33 5.36
N LYS A 166 21.18 10.96 5.46
CA LYS A 166 20.70 11.55 6.71
C LYS A 166 20.29 10.50 7.75
N LEU A 167 20.01 9.26 7.33
CA LEU A 167 19.61 8.16 8.21
C LEU A 167 20.80 7.42 8.83
N PHE A 168 22.05 7.76 8.44
CA PHE A 168 23.23 7.18 9.04
C PHE A 168 23.38 7.59 10.50
N ASN A 169 23.77 6.63 11.34
CA ASN A 169 23.98 6.79 12.78
C ASN A 169 22.74 7.24 13.58
N ILE A 170 21.56 7.16 12.97
CA ILE A 170 20.27 7.38 13.65
C ILE A 170 19.65 6.02 13.96
N GLU A 171 19.09 5.88 15.16
CA GLU A 171 18.32 4.71 15.53
C GLU A 171 17.02 4.65 14.73
N GLN A 172 16.84 3.53 14.02
CA GLN A 172 15.67 3.26 13.19
C GLN A 172 15.01 1.96 13.62
N LYS A 173 13.69 1.94 13.54
CA LYS A 173 12.89 0.73 13.73
C LYS A 173 12.95 -0.11 12.46
N MET A 174 13.36 -1.36 12.59
CA MET A 174 13.48 -2.31 11.48
C MET A 174 12.95 -3.68 11.89
N ARG A 175 12.67 -4.52 10.90
CA ARG A 175 12.30 -5.92 11.11
C ARG A 175 13.35 -6.81 10.48
N VAL A 176 13.63 -7.94 11.11
CA VAL A 176 14.46 -8.99 10.52
C VAL A 176 13.61 -9.78 9.51
N VAL A 177 14.06 -9.84 8.26
CA VAL A 177 13.35 -10.52 7.16
C VAL A 177 13.91 -11.92 6.92
N SER A 178 15.21 -12.10 7.11
CA SER A 178 15.86 -13.40 6.91
C SER A 178 17.05 -13.51 7.86
N ILE A 179 17.23 -14.71 8.41
CA ILE A 179 18.40 -15.06 9.23
C ILE A 179 19.10 -16.25 8.59
N ASN A 180 20.42 -16.14 8.49
CA ASN A 180 21.30 -17.26 8.22
C ASN A 180 22.09 -17.57 9.50
N GLU A 181 21.68 -18.63 10.21
CA GLU A 181 22.29 -19.06 11.47
C GLU A 181 23.74 -19.54 11.30
N GLN A 182 24.06 -20.19 10.17
CA GLN A 182 25.41 -20.71 9.92
C GLN A 182 26.45 -19.61 9.74
N ARG A 183 26.06 -18.50 9.09
CA ARG A 183 26.96 -17.36 8.83
C ARG A 183 26.82 -16.22 9.83
N MET A 184 25.93 -16.35 10.82
CA MET A 184 25.52 -15.27 11.73
C MET A 184 25.20 -13.95 11.00
N ASN A 185 24.52 -14.06 9.86
CA ASN A 185 24.13 -12.92 9.04
C ASN A 185 22.61 -12.77 9.03
N CYS A 186 22.14 -11.54 9.21
CA CYS A 186 20.74 -11.16 9.19
C CYS A 186 20.48 -10.18 8.04
N ILE A 187 19.33 -10.30 7.40
CA ILE A 187 18.79 -9.30 6.48
C ILE A 187 17.67 -8.58 7.21
N VAL A 188 17.74 -7.25 7.21
CA VAL A 188 16.77 -6.39 7.88
C VAL A 188 16.08 -5.48 6.87
N SER A 189 14.87 -5.04 7.21
CA SER A 189 14.09 -4.12 6.40
C SER A 189 13.32 -3.12 7.24
N ILE A 190 13.36 -1.86 6.81
CA ILE A 190 12.58 -0.74 7.36
C ILE A 190 11.22 -0.67 6.66
N LYS A 191 11.17 -1.01 5.36
CA LYS A 191 9.95 -1.01 4.54
C LYS A 191 8.84 -1.84 5.18
N GLU A 192 9.17 -3.01 5.70
CA GLU A 192 8.23 -3.96 6.31
C GLU A 192 7.59 -3.42 7.60
N VAL A 193 8.25 -2.48 8.28
CA VAL A 193 7.67 -1.75 9.43
C VAL A 193 6.63 -0.77 8.91
N HIS A 194 7.01 0.10 7.96
CA HIS A 194 6.11 1.07 7.36
C HIS A 194 4.89 0.43 6.68
N MET A 195 5.06 -0.73 6.03
CA MET A 195 3.96 -1.48 5.41
C MET A 195 2.96 -2.00 6.44
N LYS A 196 3.43 -2.58 7.56
CA LYS A 196 2.52 -3.03 8.63
C LYS A 196 1.79 -1.85 9.29
N ASP A 197 2.45 -0.71 9.48
CA ASP A 197 1.80 0.48 10.04
C ASP A 197 0.73 1.05 9.11
N LYS A 198 1.01 1.14 7.81
CA LYS A 198 0.00 1.49 6.79
C LYS A 198 -1.17 0.50 6.79
N GLN A 199 -0.90 -0.80 6.93
CA GLN A 199 -1.95 -1.81 6.97
C GLN A 199 -2.84 -1.69 8.21
N LYS A 200 -2.27 -1.37 9.38
CA LYS A 200 -3.05 -1.07 10.59
C LYS A 200 -3.92 0.18 10.42
N GLN A 201 -3.36 1.24 9.83
CA GLN A 201 -4.11 2.47 9.52
C GLN A 201 -5.27 2.19 8.55
N LEU A 202 -5.03 1.36 7.53
CA LEU A 202 -6.04 0.92 6.58
C LEU A 202 -7.18 0.15 7.26
N GLN A 203 -6.86 -0.83 8.12
CA GLN A 203 -7.85 -1.60 8.87
C GLN A 203 -8.71 -0.69 9.76
N PHE A 204 -8.09 0.23 10.48
CA PHE A 204 -8.80 1.19 11.32
C PHE A 204 -9.76 2.08 10.52
N ILE A 205 -9.38 2.46 9.29
CA ILE A 205 -10.23 3.25 8.40
C ILE A 205 -11.39 2.39 7.86
N LEU A 206 -11.15 1.13 7.50
CA LEU A 206 -12.19 0.21 7.04
C LEU A 206 -13.23 -0.08 8.13
N GLU A 207 -12.84 -0.13 9.39
CA GLU A 207 -13.78 -0.27 10.52
C GLU A 207 -14.73 0.93 10.63
N LYS A 208 -14.29 2.12 10.20
CA LYS A 208 -15.04 3.38 10.32
C LYS A 208 -15.88 3.73 9.10
N ILE A 209 -15.45 3.31 7.90
CA ILE A 209 -16.09 3.69 6.64
C ILE A 209 -16.97 2.55 6.12
N LYS A 210 -18.20 2.88 5.71
CA LYS A 210 -19.07 1.97 4.95
C LYS A 210 -19.29 2.45 3.52
N THR A 211 -19.72 1.54 2.66
CA THR A 211 -20.11 1.89 1.29
C THR A 211 -21.30 2.85 1.31
N GLY A 212 -21.18 3.97 0.60
CA GLY A 212 -22.18 5.03 0.55
C GLY A 212 -21.93 6.21 1.49
N ASP A 213 -20.95 6.15 2.39
CA ASP A 213 -20.65 7.24 3.32
C ASP A 213 -20.11 8.49 2.58
N ILE A 214 -20.43 9.66 3.13
CA ILE A 214 -19.95 10.95 2.65
C ILE A 214 -18.86 11.43 3.61
N LEU A 215 -17.64 11.53 3.11
CA LEU A 215 -16.47 12.01 3.83
C LEU A 215 -16.35 13.52 3.61
N GLU A 216 -16.31 14.30 4.69
CA GLU A 216 -16.20 15.76 4.62
C GLU A 216 -14.83 16.23 5.12
N ASN A 217 -14.15 17.11 4.37
CA ASN A 217 -12.85 17.74 4.69
C ASN A 217 -11.68 16.82 5.06
N CYS A 218 -11.85 15.49 4.97
CA CYS A 218 -10.86 14.48 5.32
C CYS A 218 -10.03 14.01 4.12
N CYS A 219 -10.18 14.63 2.94
CA CYS A 219 -9.61 14.11 1.69
C CYS A 219 -8.64 15.11 1.06
N THR A 220 -7.41 14.66 0.77
CA THR A 220 -6.37 15.47 0.13
C THR A 220 -5.84 14.77 -1.13
N VAL A 221 -5.73 15.49 -2.24
CA VAL A 221 -5.16 14.94 -3.47
C VAL A 221 -3.66 14.74 -3.30
N GLN A 222 -3.19 13.50 -3.40
CA GLN A 222 -1.76 13.18 -3.27
C GLN A 222 -1.06 13.17 -4.64
N ALA A 223 -1.68 12.53 -5.63
CA ALA A 223 -1.14 12.39 -6.97
C ALA A 223 -2.28 12.21 -7.98
N MET A 224 -2.02 12.54 -9.24
CA MET A 224 -2.98 12.39 -10.33
C MET A 224 -2.28 12.01 -11.63
N ASN A 225 -2.93 11.15 -12.40
CA ASN A 225 -2.52 10.75 -13.74
C ASN A 225 -3.66 11.09 -14.73
N GLU A 226 -3.51 10.72 -16.01
CA GLU A 226 -4.52 11.01 -17.03
C GLU A 226 -5.85 10.26 -16.84
N TRP A 227 -5.85 9.11 -16.16
CA TRP A 227 -7.04 8.26 -16.00
C TRP A 227 -7.64 8.27 -14.58
N GLY A 228 -6.92 8.77 -13.58
CA GLY A 228 -7.35 8.69 -12.20
C GLY A 228 -6.56 9.60 -11.25
N CYS A 229 -7.13 9.79 -10.07
CA CYS A 229 -6.62 10.62 -9.00
C CYS A 229 -6.48 9.78 -7.72
N TRP A 230 -5.33 9.85 -7.06
CA TRP A 230 -5.11 9.25 -5.74
C TRP A 230 -5.34 10.29 -4.66
N ILE A 231 -6.28 9.96 -3.78
CA ILE A 231 -6.75 10.83 -2.73
C ILE A 231 -6.44 10.16 -1.40
N THR A 232 -5.69 10.86 -0.55
CA THR A 232 -5.45 10.43 0.83
C THR A 232 -6.68 10.79 1.67
N ILE A 233 -7.27 9.78 2.28
CA ILE A 233 -8.31 9.89 3.30
C ILE A 233 -7.62 9.91 4.66
N SER A 234 -7.85 10.96 5.43
CA SER A 234 -7.30 11.19 6.77
C SER A 234 -8.42 11.19 7.79
N ILE A 235 -8.52 10.16 8.63
CA ILE A 235 -9.53 10.05 9.71
C ILE A 235 -8.81 9.67 11.00
N ASP A 236 -8.95 10.49 12.04
CA ASP A 236 -8.40 10.27 13.38
C ASP A 236 -6.93 9.77 13.36
N ASP A 237 -6.06 10.54 12.70
CA ASP A 237 -4.61 10.28 12.51
C ASP A 237 -4.22 9.05 11.65
N ALA A 238 -5.19 8.27 11.19
CA ALA A 238 -4.97 7.25 10.17
C ALA A 238 -5.06 7.86 8.78
N ASN A 239 -4.14 7.47 7.90
CA ASN A 239 -4.10 7.90 6.52
C ASN A 239 -4.19 6.69 5.60
N THR A 240 -5.11 6.71 4.64
CA THR A 240 -5.22 5.69 3.59
C THR A 240 -5.27 6.35 2.23
N VAL A 241 -4.62 5.73 1.25
CA VAL A 241 -4.71 6.17 -0.14
C VAL A 241 -5.85 5.45 -0.83
N SER A 242 -6.73 6.22 -1.45
CA SER A 242 -7.88 5.76 -2.22
C SER A 242 -7.77 6.25 -3.66
N MET A 243 -8.52 5.64 -4.56
CA MET A 243 -8.48 5.97 -5.98
C MET A 243 -9.84 6.49 -6.45
N CYS A 244 -9.82 7.62 -7.15
CA CYS A 244 -10.97 8.17 -7.86
C CYS A 244 -10.69 8.09 -9.36
N HIS A 245 -11.50 7.32 -10.09
CA HIS A 245 -11.41 7.24 -11.54
C HIS A 245 -11.91 8.55 -12.20
N ILE A 246 -11.39 8.89 -13.39
CA ILE A 246 -11.78 10.14 -14.09
C ILE A 246 -13.29 10.26 -14.33
N THR A 247 -13.98 9.15 -14.57
CA THR A 247 -15.45 9.13 -14.78
C THR A 247 -16.26 9.44 -13.53
N GLN A 248 -15.63 9.39 -12.36
CA GLN A 248 -16.24 9.68 -11.06
C GLN A 248 -15.93 11.09 -10.55
N LEU A 249 -15.16 11.89 -11.30
CA LEU A 249 -14.85 13.27 -10.95
C LEU A 249 -15.97 14.24 -11.35
N SER A 250 -16.56 14.06 -12.52
CA SER A 250 -17.59 14.95 -13.09
C SER A 250 -18.60 14.19 -13.94
N TYR A 251 -19.76 14.81 -14.19
CA TYR A 251 -20.71 14.36 -15.21
C TYR A 251 -20.23 14.63 -16.64
N GLU A 252 -19.30 15.57 -16.81
CA GLU A 252 -18.69 15.88 -18.11
C GLU A 252 -17.57 14.91 -18.45
N ARG A 253 -17.37 14.67 -19.75
CA ARG A 253 -16.26 13.87 -20.23
C ARG A 253 -14.98 14.69 -20.21
N LEU A 254 -14.20 14.53 -19.16
CA LEU A 254 -12.89 15.17 -18.99
C LEU A 254 -11.81 14.44 -19.77
N LYS A 255 -10.82 15.21 -20.28
CA LYS A 255 -9.59 14.65 -20.84
C LYS A 255 -8.56 14.36 -19.75
N LYS A 256 -8.46 15.24 -18.74
CA LYS A 256 -7.48 15.12 -17.64
C LYS A 256 -8.13 15.49 -16.30
N PRO A 257 -7.81 14.77 -15.21
CA PRO A 257 -8.24 15.14 -13.85
C PRO A 257 -7.72 16.49 -13.37
N SER A 258 -6.59 16.94 -13.91
CA SER A 258 -5.93 18.21 -13.58
C SER A 258 -6.78 19.44 -13.87
N ASP A 259 -7.78 19.32 -14.76
CA ASP A 259 -8.68 20.41 -15.11
C ASP A 259 -9.64 20.77 -13.96
N ILE A 260 -9.86 19.84 -13.01
CA ILE A 260 -10.76 20.02 -11.86
C ILE A 260 -10.00 20.06 -10.53
N LEU A 261 -8.99 19.22 -10.38
CA LEU A 261 -8.28 19.02 -9.11
C LEU A 261 -6.82 19.39 -9.24
N SER A 262 -6.26 19.97 -8.19
CA SER A 262 -4.83 20.24 -8.04
C SER A 262 -4.19 19.30 -7.01
N VAL A 263 -2.91 18.95 -7.20
CA VAL A 263 -2.15 18.18 -6.21
C VAL A 263 -2.04 18.99 -4.92
N GLY A 264 -2.32 18.35 -3.78
CA GLY A 264 -2.36 18.97 -2.45
C GLY A 264 -3.68 19.67 -2.10
N GLN A 265 -4.65 19.71 -3.02
CA GLN A 265 -5.95 20.32 -2.75
C GLN A 265 -6.76 19.48 -1.76
N LYS A 266 -7.35 20.13 -0.77
CA LYS A 266 -8.35 19.53 0.13
C LYS A 266 -9.72 19.51 -0.55
N ILE A 267 -10.32 18.33 -0.58
CA ILE A 267 -11.64 18.11 -1.17
C ILE A 267 -12.69 18.24 -0.05
N PRO A 268 -13.69 19.12 -0.20
CA PRO A 268 -14.63 19.42 0.87
C PRO A 268 -15.59 18.27 1.17
N LYS A 269 -16.09 17.57 0.15
CA LYS A 269 -16.97 16.40 0.30
C LYS A 269 -16.66 15.37 -0.79
N ILE A 270 -16.56 14.09 -0.42
CA ILE A 270 -16.44 12.98 -1.37
C ILE A 270 -17.21 11.75 -0.88
N LYS A 271 -17.84 11.00 -1.79
CA LYS A 271 -18.63 9.83 -1.44
C LYS A 271 -17.85 8.54 -1.69
N VAL A 272 -17.97 7.59 -0.79
CA VAL A 272 -17.44 6.23 -0.95
C VAL A 272 -18.42 5.43 -1.78
N LEU A 273 -18.01 4.97 -2.96
CA LEU A 273 -18.86 4.13 -3.82
C LEU A 273 -18.80 2.68 -3.42
N ASP A 274 -17.58 2.17 -3.34
CA ASP A 274 -17.32 0.75 -3.21
C ASP A 274 -16.01 0.53 -2.48
N ILE A 275 -15.95 -0.55 -1.71
CA ILE A 275 -14.78 -0.98 -0.97
C ILE A 275 -14.54 -2.43 -1.37
N ASP A 276 -13.51 -2.63 -2.18
CA ASP A 276 -13.12 -3.96 -2.62
C ASP A 276 -12.12 -4.55 -1.62
N GLU A 277 -12.63 -5.40 -0.73
CA GLU A 277 -11.83 -6.14 0.25
C GLU A 277 -11.16 -7.39 -0.32
N THR A 278 -11.48 -7.79 -1.56
CA THR A 278 -10.92 -9.00 -2.16
C THR A 278 -9.45 -8.83 -2.56
N ILE A 279 -9.03 -7.60 -2.85
CA ILE A 279 -7.65 -7.25 -3.23
C ILE A 279 -6.88 -6.87 -1.97
N ASN A 280 -5.62 -7.33 -1.84
CA ASN A 280 -4.73 -6.93 -0.74
C ASN A 280 -3.59 -6.04 -1.28
N PRO A 281 -3.53 -4.74 -0.94
CA PRO A 281 -4.39 -4.02 0.01
C PRO A 281 -5.79 -3.67 -0.54
N PRO A 282 -6.82 -3.62 0.33
CA PRO A 282 -8.20 -3.30 -0.05
C PRO A 282 -8.30 -1.94 -0.73
N ARG A 283 -9.16 -1.87 -1.76
CA ARG A 283 -9.28 -0.69 -2.61
C ARG A 283 -10.56 0.07 -2.31
N ILE A 284 -10.41 1.33 -1.96
CA ILE A 284 -11.53 2.24 -1.73
C ILE A 284 -11.75 3.07 -3.00
N SER A 285 -12.94 2.94 -3.59
CA SER A 285 -13.37 3.70 -4.76
C SER A 285 -14.16 4.92 -4.33
N LEU A 286 -13.65 6.10 -4.65
CA LEU A 286 -14.29 7.38 -4.33
C LEU A 286 -14.97 8.02 -5.54
N SER A 287 -15.97 8.86 -5.28
CA SER A 287 -16.67 9.65 -6.29
C SER A 287 -17.05 11.05 -5.80
N LEU A 288 -16.67 12.04 -6.61
CA LEU A 288 -17.15 13.42 -6.50
C LEU A 288 -18.49 13.60 -7.21
N LYS A 289 -18.67 12.89 -8.33
CA LYS A 289 -19.88 12.91 -9.14
C LYS A 289 -21.13 12.59 -8.32
N ALA A 290 -21.04 11.63 -7.40
CA ALA A 290 -22.18 11.20 -6.60
C ALA A 290 -22.72 12.24 -5.61
N ILE A 291 -21.98 13.33 -5.35
CA ILE A 291 -22.42 14.46 -4.50
C ILE A 291 -22.97 15.60 -5.34
N MET A 292 -22.49 15.75 -6.58
CA MET A 292 -22.98 16.79 -7.47
C MET A 292 -24.44 16.49 -7.86
N PRO A 293 -25.29 17.52 -7.99
CA PRO A 293 -26.66 17.33 -8.45
C PRO A 293 -26.64 16.71 -9.84
N ASP A 294 -27.44 15.66 -10.04
CA ASP A 294 -27.53 14.98 -11.34
C ASP A 294 -28.23 15.92 -12.34
N PRO A 295 -27.57 16.34 -13.43
CA PRO A 295 -28.18 17.23 -14.42
C PRO A 295 -29.38 16.57 -15.12
N PHE A 296 -29.45 15.23 -15.18
CA PHE A 296 -30.58 14.51 -15.76
C PHE A 296 -31.78 14.40 -14.81
N ASP A 297 -31.61 14.71 -13.52
CA ASP A 297 -32.72 14.69 -12.58
C ASP A 297 -33.69 15.84 -12.89
N GLY A 298 -34.98 15.50 -12.99
CA GLY A 298 -36.04 16.42 -13.40
C GLY A 298 -36.10 16.75 -14.90
N ILE A 299 -35.35 16.06 -15.77
CA ILE A 299 -35.33 16.38 -17.22
C ILE A 299 -36.69 16.17 -17.89
N GLU A 300 -37.46 15.18 -17.46
CA GLU A 300 -38.82 14.89 -17.95
C GLU A 300 -39.82 16.00 -17.59
N LYS A 301 -39.55 16.77 -16.54
CA LYS A 301 -40.36 17.95 -16.18
C LYS A 301 -39.96 19.19 -16.96
N ARG A 302 -38.68 19.31 -17.32
CA ARG A 302 -38.12 20.47 -18.04
C ARG A 302 -38.37 20.41 -19.55
N TYR A 303 -38.32 19.21 -20.13
CA TYR A 303 -38.39 19.00 -21.57
C TYR A 303 -39.60 18.15 -21.96
N VAL A 304 -40.53 18.77 -22.69
CA VAL A 304 -41.69 18.09 -23.27
C VAL A 304 -41.31 17.44 -24.60
N LEU A 305 -41.72 16.19 -24.80
CA LEU A 305 -41.57 15.45 -26.08
C LEU A 305 -42.27 16.21 -27.22
N GLY A 306 -41.65 16.25 -28.40
CA GLY A 306 -42.21 16.91 -29.59
C GLY A 306 -41.99 18.42 -29.68
N LYS A 307 -41.55 19.09 -28.60
CA LYS A 307 -41.19 20.52 -28.66
C LYS A 307 -39.80 20.73 -29.27
N THR A 308 -39.64 21.89 -29.92
CA THR A 308 -38.37 22.38 -30.46
C THR A 308 -37.59 23.16 -29.41
N TYR A 309 -36.28 22.92 -29.36
CA TYR A 309 -35.33 23.59 -28.46
C TYR A 309 -34.04 23.92 -29.21
N SER A 310 -33.37 25.01 -28.83
CA SER A 310 -32.07 25.36 -29.39
C SER A 310 -30.97 24.52 -28.73
N ALA A 311 -30.14 23.86 -29.54
CA ALA A 311 -29.02 23.06 -29.06
C ALA A 311 -27.73 23.40 -29.83
N LYS A 312 -26.58 23.35 -29.14
CA LYS A 312 -25.28 23.65 -29.71
C LYS A 312 -24.54 22.39 -30.14
N VAL A 313 -23.98 22.35 -31.35
CA VAL A 313 -23.18 21.20 -31.83
C VAL A 313 -21.83 21.18 -31.09
N VAL A 314 -21.58 20.14 -30.29
CA VAL A 314 -20.31 19.97 -29.59
C VAL A 314 -19.36 19.06 -30.36
N ARG A 315 -19.90 17.99 -30.96
CA ARG A 315 -19.09 17.00 -31.67
C ARG A 315 -19.87 16.38 -32.82
N ILE A 316 -19.18 16.11 -33.92
CA ILE A 316 -19.74 15.41 -35.07
C ILE A 316 -18.98 14.09 -35.24
N LEU A 317 -19.71 13.01 -35.52
CA LEU A 317 -19.21 11.68 -35.82
C LEU A 317 -19.85 11.19 -37.13
N SER A 318 -19.37 10.08 -37.67
CA SER A 318 -19.89 9.52 -38.92
C SER A 318 -21.37 9.16 -38.86
N TYR A 319 -21.86 8.66 -37.72
CA TYR A 319 -23.25 8.20 -37.56
C TYR A 319 -24.22 9.28 -37.04
N GLY A 320 -23.72 10.47 -36.67
CA GLY A 320 -24.56 11.52 -36.10
C GLY A 320 -23.80 12.67 -35.45
N ALA A 321 -24.54 13.61 -34.90
CA ALA A 321 -24.03 14.78 -34.20
C ALA A 321 -24.45 14.77 -32.72
N PHE A 322 -23.50 15.10 -31.85
CA PHE A 322 -23.74 15.34 -30.42
C PHE A 322 -23.99 16.82 -30.21
N LEU A 323 -25.21 17.11 -29.74
CA LEU A 323 -25.70 18.44 -29.46
C LEU A 323 -25.80 18.63 -27.94
N GLU A 324 -25.67 19.85 -27.47
CA GLU A 324 -25.84 20.23 -26.07
C GLU A 324 -27.04 21.17 -25.95
N LEU A 325 -28.10 20.74 -25.27
CA LEU A 325 -29.29 21.56 -25.00
C LEU A 325 -29.04 22.55 -23.87
N GLU A 326 -28.41 22.05 -22.81
CA GLU A 326 -28.05 22.75 -21.59
C GLU A 326 -26.63 22.33 -21.21
N PRO A 327 -25.86 23.19 -20.51
CA PRO A 327 -24.54 22.81 -20.04
C PRO A 327 -24.61 21.48 -19.28
N LYS A 328 -23.84 20.48 -19.75
CA LYS A 328 -23.75 19.08 -19.22
C LYS A 328 -24.78 18.08 -19.77
N ILE A 329 -25.79 18.52 -20.52
CA ILE A 329 -26.82 17.64 -21.09
C ILE A 329 -26.58 17.47 -22.58
N GLN A 330 -26.09 16.28 -22.95
CA GLN A 330 -25.83 15.92 -24.34
C GLN A 330 -26.98 15.14 -24.96
N CYS A 331 -27.24 15.42 -26.23
CA CYS A 331 -28.26 14.82 -27.06
C CYS A 331 -27.64 14.25 -28.32
N LEU A 332 -28.24 13.18 -28.84
CA LEU A 332 -27.81 12.54 -30.06
C LEU A 332 -28.77 12.85 -31.20
N LEU A 333 -28.26 13.47 -32.25
CA LEU A 333 -28.91 13.59 -33.56
C LEU A 333 -28.35 12.48 -34.47
N HIS A 334 -29.14 11.43 -34.69
CA HIS A 334 -28.75 10.35 -35.61
C HIS A 334 -28.81 10.85 -37.06
N GLN A 335 -27.95 10.34 -37.94
CA GLN A 335 -27.90 10.77 -39.36
C GLN A 335 -29.27 10.66 -40.07
N SER A 336 -30.06 9.64 -39.73
CA SER A 336 -31.39 9.38 -40.31
C SER A 336 -32.45 10.40 -39.89
N GLN A 337 -32.14 11.24 -38.90
CA GLN A 337 -33.03 12.26 -38.35
C GLN A 337 -32.62 13.68 -38.77
N MET A 338 -31.65 13.79 -39.70
CA MET A 338 -31.16 15.07 -40.23
C MET A 338 -31.90 15.51 -41.50
N ASP A 339 -32.48 14.57 -42.25
CA ASP A 339 -33.13 14.87 -43.53
C ASP A 339 -34.21 13.82 -43.84
N PHE A 340 -35.28 14.23 -44.52
CA PHE A 340 -36.40 13.36 -44.90
C PHE A 340 -36.03 12.43 -46.06
N PHE A 341 -35.23 12.93 -47.00
CA PHE A 341 -35.05 12.30 -48.31
C PHE A 341 -33.86 11.34 -48.37
N ASN A 342 -32.79 11.65 -47.65
CA ASN A 342 -31.56 10.87 -47.70
C ASN A 342 -31.18 10.36 -46.30
N LYS A 343 -31.25 9.04 -46.13
CA LYS A 343 -30.96 8.36 -44.86
C LYS A 343 -29.45 8.18 -44.60
N ASN A 344 -28.59 8.42 -45.58
CA ASN A 344 -27.15 8.19 -45.52
C ASN A 344 -26.34 9.46 -45.84
N ILE A 345 -26.67 10.56 -45.15
CA ILE A 345 -25.98 11.84 -45.27
C ILE A 345 -24.78 11.87 -44.32
N ASP A 346 -23.65 12.38 -44.81
CA ASP A 346 -22.51 12.74 -43.96
C ASP A 346 -22.90 13.90 -43.02
N PRO A 347 -22.91 13.69 -41.70
CA PRO A 347 -23.27 14.74 -40.74
C PRO A 347 -22.44 16.02 -40.87
N ASN A 348 -21.15 15.88 -41.22
CA ASN A 348 -20.22 17.00 -41.41
C ASN A 348 -20.63 17.97 -42.53
N LYS A 349 -21.45 17.54 -43.49
CA LYS A 349 -21.91 18.42 -44.59
C LYS A 349 -23.12 19.26 -44.21
N LYS A 350 -23.92 18.81 -43.23
CA LYS A 350 -25.18 19.47 -42.83
C LYS A 350 -25.03 20.34 -41.59
N VAL A 351 -24.17 19.97 -40.66
CA VAL A 351 -24.01 20.67 -39.38
C VAL A 351 -22.56 21.03 -39.13
N ASN A 352 -22.32 22.25 -38.64
CA ASN A 352 -20.98 22.74 -38.28
C ASN A 352 -20.71 22.62 -36.78
N LEU A 353 -19.47 22.35 -36.41
CA LEU A 353 -19.03 22.37 -35.01
C LEU A 353 -19.27 23.76 -34.39
N GLY A 354 -19.95 23.80 -33.25
CA GLY A 354 -20.27 25.02 -32.51
C GLY A 354 -21.53 25.76 -32.95
N GLN A 355 -22.20 25.33 -34.02
CA GLN A 355 -23.43 25.94 -34.50
C GLN A 355 -24.61 25.70 -33.53
N GLN A 356 -25.46 26.70 -33.35
CA GLN A 356 -26.77 26.54 -32.68
C GLN A 356 -27.83 26.14 -33.70
N ILE A 357 -28.58 25.08 -33.39
CA ILE A 357 -29.58 24.48 -34.27
C ILE A 357 -30.83 24.21 -33.46
N GLU A 358 -31.99 24.48 -34.03
CA GLU A 358 -33.27 24.10 -33.44
C GLU A 358 -33.55 22.62 -33.70
N VAL A 359 -33.74 21.86 -32.62
CA VAL A 359 -33.99 20.43 -32.69
C VAL A 359 -35.20 20.04 -31.86
N ARG A 360 -35.96 19.07 -32.35
CA ARG A 360 -37.10 18.50 -31.66
C ARG A 360 -36.69 17.26 -30.87
N ILE A 361 -37.20 17.13 -29.64
CA ILE A 361 -36.96 15.92 -28.83
C ILE A 361 -37.93 14.81 -29.26
N LEU A 362 -37.39 13.69 -29.74
CA LEU A 362 -38.17 12.50 -30.08
C LEU A 362 -38.41 11.62 -28.85
N LYS A 363 -37.32 11.30 -28.15
CA LYS A 363 -37.33 10.28 -27.10
C LYS A 363 -36.28 10.58 -26.06
N ILE A 364 -36.66 10.41 -24.80
CA ILE A 364 -35.75 10.45 -23.66
C ILE A 364 -35.73 9.03 -23.08
N GLN A 365 -34.58 8.37 -23.08
CA GLN A 365 -34.42 7.00 -22.55
C GLN A 365 -33.05 6.83 -21.91
N ASP A 366 -32.99 6.29 -20.69
CA ASP A 366 -31.75 5.92 -19.98
C ASP A 366 -30.65 6.98 -20.03
N ARG A 367 -30.99 8.23 -19.68
CA ARG A 367 -30.09 9.41 -19.71
C ARG A 367 -29.53 9.74 -21.10
N LYS A 368 -30.21 9.30 -22.17
CA LYS A 368 -29.95 9.70 -23.56
C LYS A 368 -31.16 10.41 -24.12
N ILE A 369 -30.92 11.53 -24.78
CA ILE A 369 -31.95 12.32 -25.45
C ILE A 369 -31.70 12.19 -26.93
N SER A 370 -32.65 11.57 -27.63
CA SER A 370 -32.66 11.49 -29.08
C SER A 370 -33.41 12.68 -29.64
N VAL A 371 -32.75 13.43 -30.51
CA VAL A 371 -33.30 14.63 -31.14
C VAL A 371 -33.34 14.50 -32.65
N THR A 372 -34.17 15.32 -33.28
CA THR A 372 -34.48 15.30 -34.70
C THR A 372 -34.55 16.70 -35.27
N LEU A 373 -34.06 16.87 -36.49
CA LEU A 373 -34.16 18.12 -37.25
C LEU A 373 -35.45 18.17 -38.11
N LEU A 374 -36.10 17.04 -38.30
CA LEU A 374 -37.31 16.89 -39.10
C LEU A 374 -38.50 17.65 -38.49
N THR A 375 -39.21 18.40 -39.35
CA THR A 375 -40.46 19.09 -39.06
C THR A 375 -41.63 18.11 -38.83
N GLU A 376 -42.73 18.60 -38.26
CA GLU A 376 -43.91 17.76 -37.94
C GLU A 376 -44.66 17.34 -39.20
N GLU A 377 -44.67 18.20 -40.20
CA GLU A 377 -45.24 17.90 -41.50
C GLU A 377 -44.24 17.10 -42.32
N ASN A 378 -44.61 15.85 -42.61
CA ASN A 378 -43.88 15.03 -43.56
C ASN A 378 -44.10 15.64 -44.95
N PRO A 379 -43.05 16.05 -45.69
CA PRO A 379 -43.20 16.68 -47.00
C PRO A 379 -44.07 15.88 -47.98
N PHE A 380 -44.04 14.54 -47.85
CA PHE A 380 -44.90 13.62 -48.60
C PHE A 380 -46.38 13.75 -48.28
N GLU A 381 -46.75 13.95 -47.01
CA GLU A 381 -48.16 14.14 -46.64
C GLU A 381 -48.68 15.51 -47.10
N THR A 382 -47.85 16.56 -47.01
CA THR A 382 -48.20 17.89 -47.52
C THR A 382 -48.35 17.87 -49.04
N PHE A 383 -47.55 17.04 -49.73
CA PHE A 383 -47.64 16.82 -51.17
C PHE A 383 -48.91 16.05 -51.56
N LEU A 384 -49.21 14.93 -50.88
CA LEU A 384 -50.43 14.14 -51.12
C LEU A 384 -51.72 14.92 -50.83
N LYS A 385 -51.67 15.92 -49.93
CA LYS A 385 -52.81 16.83 -49.70
C LYS A 385 -52.96 17.91 -50.78
N LYS A 386 -51.86 18.30 -51.45
CA LYS A 386 -51.85 19.37 -52.45
C LYS A 386 -52.09 18.86 -53.88
N PHE A 387 -51.69 17.63 -54.18
CA PHE A 387 -51.73 17.07 -55.53
C PHE A 387 -52.44 15.71 -55.52
N SER A 388 -53.31 15.50 -56.51
CA SER A 388 -54.08 14.27 -56.73
C SER A 388 -53.59 13.52 -57.96
N GLU A 389 -53.90 12.22 -58.05
CA GLU A 389 -53.50 11.38 -59.18
C GLU A 389 -54.12 11.91 -60.49
N GLY A 390 -53.27 12.35 -61.43
CA GLY A 390 -53.68 12.92 -62.73
C GLY A 390 -53.45 14.43 -62.88
N ASP A 391 -53.00 15.13 -61.83
CA ASP A 391 -52.72 16.56 -61.91
C ASP A 391 -51.46 16.86 -62.76
N ILE A 392 -51.58 17.89 -63.60
CA ILE A 392 -50.47 18.40 -64.42
C ILE A 392 -49.64 19.34 -63.55
N VAL A 393 -48.46 18.87 -63.14
CA VAL A 393 -47.51 19.65 -62.33
C VAL A 393 -46.38 20.22 -63.17
N LYS A 394 -45.90 21.41 -62.80
CA LYS A 394 -44.67 21.99 -63.33
C LYS A 394 -43.48 21.46 -62.53
N CYS A 395 -42.42 21.10 -63.24
CA CYS A 395 -41.22 20.53 -62.66
C CYS A 395 -39.98 21.24 -63.19
N GLU A 396 -39.00 21.45 -62.32
CA GLU A 396 -37.65 21.89 -62.67
C GLU A 396 -36.72 20.68 -62.76
N VAL A 397 -35.85 20.64 -63.77
CA VAL A 397 -34.84 19.57 -63.90
C VAL A 397 -33.70 19.86 -62.94
N THR A 398 -33.45 18.94 -62.01
CA THR A 398 -32.35 19.06 -61.04
C THR A 398 -31.08 18.37 -61.52
N ASP A 399 -31.19 17.12 -61.96
CA ASP A 399 -30.05 16.31 -62.38
C ASP A 399 -30.45 15.40 -63.53
N ILE A 400 -29.52 15.20 -64.47
CA ILE A 400 -29.70 14.30 -65.61
C ILE A 400 -28.74 13.14 -65.41
N LEU A 401 -29.29 11.95 -65.18
CA LEU A 401 -28.55 10.69 -65.06
C LEU A 401 -28.78 9.86 -66.33
N ASP A 402 -27.84 8.96 -66.64
CA ASP A 402 -27.89 8.14 -67.85
C ASP A 402 -29.14 7.24 -67.94
N PHE A 403 -29.83 7.00 -66.82
CA PHE A 403 -31.00 6.14 -66.71
C PHE A 403 -32.28 6.86 -66.27
N ALA A 404 -32.21 8.14 -65.87
CA ALA A 404 -33.37 8.89 -65.40
C ALA A 404 -33.11 10.40 -65.35
N ILE A 405 -34.17 11.19 -65.57
CA ILE A 405 -34.15 12.64 -65.33
C ILE A 405 -34.76 12.90 -63.96
N MET A 406 -33.95 13.43 -63.04
CA MET A 406 -34.41 13.86 -61.72
C MET A 406 -35.04 15.25 -61.83
N LEU A 407 -36.25 15.35 -61.33
CA LEU A 407 -37.11 16.53 -61.35
C LEU A 407 -37.46 16.95 -59.93
N LYS A 408 -37.51 18.25 -59.71
CA LYS A 408 -38.09 18.87 -58.51
C LYS A 408 -39.44 19.47 -58.87
N ILE A 409 -40.49 19.03 -58.18
CA ILE A 409 -41.85 19.49 -58.44
C ILE A 409 -42.05 20.87 -57.80
N GLU A 410 -42.67 21.80 -58.52
CA GLU A 410 -42.88 23.18 -58.04
C GLU A 410 -43.76 23.18 -56.77
N GLY A 411 -43.22 23.71 -55.66
CA GLY A 411 -43.91 23.74 -54.36
C GLY A 411 -43.73 22.51 -53.48
N SER A 412 -42.87 21.54 -53.86
CA SER A 412 -42.42 20.45 -52.99
C SER A 412 -40.91 20.25 -53.03
N GLU A 413 -40.34 19.76 -51.94
CA GLU A 413 -38.92 19.37 -51.88
C GLU A 413 -38.70 17.89 -52.26
N ILE A 414 -39.74 17.24 -52.79
CA ILE A 414 -39.71 15.80 -53.09
C ILE A 414 -38.98 15.59 -54.41
N PRO A 415 -37.90 14.79 -54.44
CA PRO A 415 -37.26 14.39 -55.68
C PRO A 415 -38.17 13.41 -56.44
N ALA A 416 -38.52 13.75 -57.68
CA ALA A 416 -39.23 12.89 -58.62
C ALA A 416 -38.28 12.48 -59.75
N GLY A 417 -38.50 11.33 -60.37
CA GLY A 417 -37.70 10.87 -61.50
C GLY A 417 -38.59 10.44 -62.66
N ILE A 418 -38.25 10.87 -63.87
CA ILE A 418 -38.77 10.26 -65.09
C ILE A 418 -37.74 9.24 -65.56
N CYS A 419 -38.15 7.97 -65.57
CA CYS A 419 -37.37 6.86 -66.13
C CYS A 419 -37.63 6.72 -67.63
#